data_AF-A0A2A5CM52-F1
#
_entry.id   AF-A0A2A5CM52-F1
#
_cell.length_a   1.000
_cell.length_b   1.000
_cell.length_c   1.000
_cell.angle_alpha   90.00
_cell.angle_beta   90.00
_cell.angle_gamma   90.00
#
_symmetry.space_group_name_H-M   'P 1'
#
loop_
_entity.id
_entity.type
_entity.pdbx_description
1 polymer ?
#
loop_
_entity_poly.entity_id
_entity_poly.type
_entity_poly.pdbx_seq_one_letter_code
_entity_poly.pdbx_strand_id
1 'polypeptide(L)' 'MMTQIDWSRYAEIAYVNFGWSPDQFWRATPVDFWCAYRGWQKLRGGAADNPLSRTELNELVTRHIAK' A
#
# COMPACT_ATOMS: atom_id res chain seq x y z
N MET A 1 26.98 6.26 8.71
CA MET A 1 26.03 7.38 8.90
C MET A 1 24.64 6.77 8.91
N MET A 2 23.98 6.63 10.06
CA MET A 2 22.60 6.15 10.10
C MET A 2 21.71 7.28 9.58
N THR A 3 21.03 7.06 8.46
CA THR A 3 20.02 7.99 7.95
C THR A 3 18.88 8.06 8.95
N GLN A 4 18.70 9.24 9.56
CA GLN A 4 17.57 9.48 10.44
C GLN A 4 16.28 9.37 9.63
N ILE A 5 15.31 8.62 10.16
CA ILE A 5 14.01 8.43 9.52
C ILE A 5 13.20 9.73 9.67
N ASP A 6 12.78 10.30 8.54
CA ASP A 6 11.90 11.47 8.48
C ASP A 6 10.43 11.04 8.66
N TRP A 7 10.03 10.84 9.93
CA TRP A 7 8.67 10.42 10.27
C TRP A 7 7.59 11.42 9.84
N SER A 8 7.91 12.72 9.79
CA SER A 8 6.98 13.75 9.30
C SER A 8 6.57 13.50 7.86
N ARG A 9 7.54 13.19 6.99
CA ARG A 9 7.25 12.89 5.59
C ARG A 9 6.38 11.65 5.43
N TYR A 10 6.65 10.58 6.19
CA TYR A 10 5.83 9.37 6.14
C TYR A 10 4.40 9.62 6.63
N ALA A 11 4.24 10.39 7.71
CA ALA A 11 2.93 10.76 8.25
C ALA A 11 2.13 11.62 7.27
N GLU A 12 2.75 12.61 6.62
CA GLU A 12 2.10 13.46 5.61
C GLU A 12 1.56 12.61 4.45
N ILE A 13 2.38 11.68 3.93
CA ILE A 13 1.95 10.75 2.89
C ILE A 13 0.76 9.92 3.39
N ALA A 14 0.86 9.32 4.57
CA ALA A 14 -0.20 8.46 5.11
C ALA A 14 -1.54 9.20 5.31
N TYR A 15 -1.50 10.39 5.91
CA TYR A 15 -2.72 11.13 6.25
C TYR A 15 -3.37 11.72 5.01
N VAL A 16 -2.58 12.36 4.14
CA VAL A 16 -3.12 13.08 2.98
C VAL A 16 -3.44 12.14 1.83
N ASN A 17 -2.58 11.15 1.56
CA ASN A 17 -2.71 10.30 0.37
C ASN A 17 -3.46 9.00 0.64
N PHE A 18 -3.36 8.43 1.83
CA PHE A 18 -4.05 7.16 2.18
C PHE A 18 -5.29 7.38 3.04
N GLY A 19 -5.46 8.57 3.63
CA GLY A 19 -6.57 8.87 4.54
C GLY A 19 -6.46 8.14 5.88
N TRP A 20 -5.24 7.75 6.28
CA TRP A 20 -5.03 7.09 7.56
C TRP A 20 -5.23 8.05 8.72
N SER A 21 -5.85 7.57 9.79
CA SER A 21 -5.78 8.21 11.10
C SER A 21 -4.38 8.04 11.71
N PRO A 22 -4.00 8.88 12.71
CA PRO A 22 -2.75 8.70 13.44
C PRO A 22 -2.58 7.29 14.01
N ASP A 23 -3.65 6.71 14.56
CA ASP A 23 -3.63 5.36 15.13
C ASP A 23 -3.34 4.28 14.08
N GLN A 24 -3.90 4.41 12.88
CA GLN A 24 -3.60 3.49 11.78
C GLN A 24 -2.14 3.60 11.34
N PHE A 25 -1.61 4.83 11.26
CA PHE A 25 -0.21 5.06 10.89
C PHE A 25 0.77 4.46 11.90
N TRP A 26 0.55 4.68 13.21
CA TRP A 26 1.46 4.17 14.24
C TRP A 26 1.38 2.66 14.44
N ARG A 27 0.28 2.01 14.01
CA ARG A 27 0.13 0.55 14.05
C ARG A 27 0.59 -0.14 12.76
N ALA A 28 0.76 0.60 11.67
CA ALA A 28 1.16 0.04 10.38
C ALA A 28 2.62 -0.45 10.43
N THR A 29 2.85 -1.62 9.86
CA THR A 29 4.20 -2.11 9.60
C THR A 29 4.80 -1.37 8.40
N PRO A 30 6.14 -1.40 8.21
CA PRO A 30 6.75 -0.89 6.99
C PRO A 30 6.16 -1.53 5.72
N VAL A 31 5.76 -2.81 5.78
CA VAL A 31 5.14 -3.51 4.65
C VAL A 31 3.78 -2.91 4.31
N ASP A 32 2.96 -2.60 5.31
CA ASP A 32 1.63 -1.97 5.11
C ASP A 32 1.78 -0.60 4.45
N PHE A 33 2.74 0.20 4.91
CA PHE A 33 3.01 1.51 4.33
C PHE A 33 3.40 1.40 2.85
N TRP A 34 4.36 0.53 2.52
CA TRP A 34 4.81 0.36 1.12
C TRP A 34 3.74 -0.29 0.23
N CYS A 35 2.84 -1.09 0.81
CA CYS A 35 1.67 -1.59 0.10
C CYS A 35 0.73 -0.44 -0.29
N ALA A 36 0.35 0.40 0.68
CA ALA A 36 -0.51 1.56 0.45
C ALA A 36 0.12 2.55 -0.53
N TYR A 37 1.42 2.84 -0.39
CA TYR A 37 2.15 3.73 -1.29
C TYR A 37 2.14 3.24 -2.73
N ARG A 38 2.44 1.96 -2.97
CA ARG A 38 2.39 1.36 -4.32
C ARG A 38 0.97 1.35 -4.88
N GLY A 39 -0.04 1.09 -4.06
CA GLY A 39 -1.45 1.19 -4.44
C GLY A 39 -1.82 2.61 -4.90
N TRP A 40 -1.45 3.62 -4.13
CA TRP A 40 -1.65 5.02 -4.47
C TRP A 40 -0.96 5.42 -5.78
N GLN A 41 0.30 5.00 -5.98
CA GLN A 41 1.03 5.26 -7.22
C GLN A 41 0.32 4.66 -8.45
N LYS A 42 -0.21 3.43 -8.34
CA LYS A 42 -0.97 2.80 -9.43
C LYS A 42 -2.24 3.58 -9.78
N LEU A 43 -3.00 4.02 -8.77
CA LEU A 43 -4.23 4.79 -9.00
C LEU A 43 -3.99 6.16 -9.63
N ARG A 44 -2.81 6.76 -9.40
CA ARG A 44 -2.45 8.10 -9.89
C ARG A 44 -1.62 8.07 -11.18
N GLY A 45 -1.51 6.91 -11.83
CA GLY A 45 -0.81 6.74 -13.12
C GLY A 45 0.72 6.71 -13.02
N GLY A 46 1.26 6.48 -11.82
CA GLY A 46 2.70 6.52 -11.53
C GLY A 46 3.48 5.22 -11.77
N ALA A 47 2.84 4.13 -12.22
CA ALA A 47 3.54 2.89 -12.51
C ALA A 47 2.91 2.16 -13.70
N ALA A 48 3.75 1.86 -14.70
CA ALA A 48 3.41 0.96 -15.80
C ALA A 48 3.05 -0.43 -15.24
N ASP A 49 1.94 -0.96 -15.73
CA ASP A 49 1.23 -2.11 -15.18
C ASP A 49 2.03 -3.40 -15.20
N ASN A 50 2.02 -4.11 -14.07
CA ASN A 50 2.20 -5.55 -14.04
C ASN A 50 0.80 -6.14 -13.78
N PRO A 51 -0.01 -6.35 -14.84
CA PRO A 51 -1.37 -6.88 -14.67
C PRO A 51 -1.30 -8.26 -14.00
N LEU A 52 -2.31 -8.58 -13.19
CA LEU A 52 -2.41 -9.91 -12.61
C LEU A 52 -2.38 -10.95 -13.72
N SER A 53 -1.54 -11.97 -13.55
CA SER A 53 -1.60 -13.13 -14.40
C SER A 53 -2.95 -13.82 -14.24
N ARG A 54 -3.36 -14.57 -15.27
CA ARG A 54 -4.61 -15.34 -15.25
C ARG A 54 -4.66 -16.32 -14.07
N THR A 55 -3.52 -16.85 -13.65
CA THR A 55 -3.38 -17.73 -12.49
C THR A 55 -3.71 -17.00 -11.19
N GLU A 56 -3.11 -15.84 -10.94
CA GLU A 56 -3.36 -15.05 -9.73
C GLU A 56 -4.82 -14.60 -9.62
N LEU A 57 -5.45 -14.27 -10.77
CA LEU A 57 -6.87 -13.94 -10.81
C LEU A 57 -7.75 -15.14 -10.41
N ASN A 58 -7.47 -16.33 -10.95
CA ASN A 58 -8.23 -17.54 -10.65
C ASN A 58 -8.12 -17.94 -9.17
N GLU A 59 -6.95 -17.77 -8.56
CA GLU A 59 -6.75 -18.04 -7.13
C GLU A 59 -7.59 -17.10 -6.24
N LEU A 60 -7.65 -15.82 -6.57
CA LEU A 60 -8.46 -14.84 -5.84
C LEU A 60 -9.97 -15.15 -5.93
N VAL A 61 -10.47 -15.48 -7.13
CA VAL A 61 -11.88 -15.82 -7.34
C VAL A 61 -12.26 -17.09 -6.57
N THR A 62 -11.41 -18.11 -6.60
CA THR A 62 -11.66 -19.39 -5.92
C THR A 62 -11.77 -19.21 -4.40
N ARG A 63 -10.93 -18.35 -3.80
CA ARG A 63 -10.98 -18.04 -2.36
C ARG A 63 -12.21 -17.24 -1.95
N HIS A 64 -12.83 -16.49 -2.87
CA HIS A 64 -14.02 -15.69 -2.58
C HIS A 64 -15.31 -16.52 -2.57
N ILE A 65 -15.35 -17.63 -3.33
CA ILE A 65 -16.52 -18.53 -3.42
C ILE A 65 -16.54 -19.55 -2.26
N ALA A 66 -15.39 -19.81 -1.64
CA ALA A 66 -15.26 -20.78 -0.54
C ALA A 66 -15.56 -20.20 0.87
N LYS A 67 -16.18 -19.03 0.96
CA LYS A 67 -16.69 -18.40 2.19
C LYS A 67 -18.19 -18.23 2.11
#